data_AF-A0A9P3GPJ7-F1
#
_entry.id   AF-A0A9P3GPJ7-F1
#
_cell.length_a   1.000
_cell.length_b   1.000
_cell.length_c   1.000
_cell.angle_alpha   90.00
_cell.angle_beta   90.00
_cell.angle_gamma   90.00
#
_symmetry.space_group_name_H-M   'P 1'
#
loop_
_entity.id
_entity.type
_entity.pdbx_description
1 polymer ?
#
loop_
_entity_poly.entity_id
_entity_poly.type
_entity_poly.pdbx_seq_one_letter_code
_entity_poly.pdbx_strand_id
1 'polypeptide(L)'
;MANTPFNFGVQSAPHDAQQCLSPYTPVDVYLLDTKPTTSNLNSTFQFSDYLYYFGNWTLVWTISTLPPYGSPPPSQLTMPDLGASQLRQPVYLAVIEDISECFPGYTDYSIDSRDLVYSGG
;
A
#
# COMPACT_ATOMS: atom_id res chain seq x y z
N MET A 1 10.06 2.44 -18.25
CA MET A 1 10.18 1.44 -17.19
C MET A 1 9.03 0.44 -17.19
N ALA A 2 8.27 0.26 -18.29
CA ALA A 2 7.32 -0.84 -18.34
C ALA A 2 8.09 -2.17 -18.11
N ASN A 3 7.54 -3.04 -17.28
CA ASN A 3 8.13 -4.31 -16.90
C ASN A 3 9.49 -4.20 -16.17
N THR A 4 9.77 -3.05 -15.54
CA THR A 4 11.00 -2.87 -14.76
C THR A 4 10.73 -3.15 -13.27
N PRO A 5 11.48 -4.06 -12.63
CA PRO A 5 11.35 -4.30 -11.19
C PRO A 5 11.89 -3.11 -10.39
N PHE A 6 11.24 -2.79 -9.28
CA PHE A 6 11.69 -1.80 -8.31
C PHE A 6 11.56 -2.34 -6.89
N ASN A 7 12.41 -1.86 -6.00
CA ASN A 7 12.40 -2.27 -4.59
C ASN A 7 11.11 -1.79 -3.92
N PHE A 8 10.41 -2.73 -3.33
CA PHE A 8 9.22 -2.50 -2.54
C PHE A 8 9.49 -2.91 -1.10
N GLY A 9 9.17 -2.00 -0.20
CA GLY A 9 9.25 -2.22 1.23
C GLY A 9 8.13 -1.41 1.85
N VAL A 10 7.35 -2.08 2.68
CA VAL A 10 6.28 -1.48 3.47
C VAL A 10 6.55 -1.86 4.92
N GLN A 11 6.39 -0.89 5.80
CA GLN A 11 6.43 -1.09 7.23
C GLN A 11 5.15 -0.50 7.79
N SER A 12 4.56 -1.18 8.77
CA SER A 12 3.40 -0.67 9.49
C SER A 12 3.70 0.75 9.97
N ALA A 13 2.77 1.67 9.73
CA ALA A 13 2.90 3.04 10.16
C ALA A 13 3.24 3.10 11.66
N PRO A 14 4.14 4.01 12.09
CA PRO A 14 4.36 4.23 13.51
C PRO A 14 3.09 4.84 14.09
N HIS A 15 2.21 4.00 14.61
CA HIS A 15 1.09 4.48 15.41
C HIS A 15 1.68 4.99 16.73
N ASP A 16 1.53 6.29 17.00
CA ASP A 16 1.98 6.96 18.24
C ASP A 16 1.42 6.34 19.53
N ALA A 17 0.54 5.34 19.41
CA ALA A 17 0.12 4.50 20.50
C ALA A 17 0.74 3.11 20.35
N GLN A 18 1.61 2.75 21.31
CA GLN A 18 1.94 1.36 21.69
C GLN A 18 0.70 0.48 22.02
N GLN A 19 -0.51 0.98 21.75
CA GLN A 19 -1.81 0.43 22.06
C GLN A 19 -2.42 -0.29 20.86
N CYS A 20 -1.82 -0.15 19.67
CA CYS A 20 -2.35 -0.66 18.41
C CYS A 20 -1.40 -1.65 17.72
N LEU A 21 -1.12 -2.73 18.43
CA LEU A 21 -0.20 -3.78 17.96
C LEU A 21 -1.02 -4.93 17.39
N SER A 22 -1.63 -4.72 16.22
CA SER A 22 -2.19 -5.87 15.51
C SER A 22 -1.03 -6.79 15.10
N PRO A 23 -1.10 -8.10 15.42
CA PRO A 23 -0.09 -9.04 14.96
C PRO A 23 -0.05 -9.17 13.43
N TYR A 24 -1.19 -8.86 12.78
CA TYR A 24 -1.37 -8.91 11.34
C TYR A 24 -2.03 -7.62 10.87
N THR A 25 -1.36 -6.90 9.97
CA THR A 25 -1.91 -5.68 9.37
C THR A 25 -2.13 -5.95 7.88
N PRO A 26 -3.39 -6.03 7.42
CA PRO A 26 -3.70 -6.06 6.00
C PRO A 26 -3.25 -4.76 5.33
N VAL A 27 -2.63 -4.88 4.17
CA VAL A 27 -2.24 -3.74 3.34
C VAL A 27 -2.66 -3.94 1.89
N ASP A 28 -3.22 -2.90 1.30
CA ASP A 28 -3.54 -2.86 -0.13
C ASP A 28 -2.59 -1.89 -0.84
N VAL A 29 -2.10 -2.27 -2.03
CA VAL A 29 -1.08 -1.48 -2.73
C VAL A 29 -1.50 -1.14 -4.15
N TYR A 30 -1.44 0.15 -4.44
CA TYR A 30 -1.92 0.76 -5.67
C TYR A 30 -0.84 1.63 -6.31
N LEU A 31 -1.01 1.87 -7.60
CA LEU A 31 -0.33 2.92 -8.33
C LEU A 31 -1.36 3.95 -8.76
N LEU A 32 -1.10 5.23 -8.49
CA LEU A 32 -2.01 6.35 -8.76
C LEU A 32 -1.31 7.39 -9.64
N ASP A 33 -2.07 8.18 -10.38
CA ASP A 33 -1.57 9.34 -11.14
C ASP A 33 -1.59 10.64 -10.34
N THR A 34 -2.25 10.63 -9.19
CA THR A 34 -2.36 11.76 -8.27
C THR A 34 -1.91 11.36 -6.88
N LYS A 35 -1.39 12.34 -6.14
CA LYS A 35 -0.92 12.10 -4.77
C LYS A 35 -2.11 11.72 -3.90
N PRO A 36 -2.10 10.55 -3.23
CA PRO A 36 -3.24 10.09 -2.46
C PRO A 36 -3.45 10.95 -1.22
N THR A 37 -4.72 11.10 -0.86
CA THR A 37 -5.19 11.62 0.42
C THR A 37 -6.36 10.76 0.90
N THR A 38 -6.70 10.84 2.18
CA THR A 38 -7.82 10.05 2.75
C THR A 38 -9.17 10.39 2.12
N SER A 39 -9.33 11.58 1.52
CA SER A 39 -10.54 11.96 0.80
C SER A 39 -10.70 11.25 -0.56
N ASN A 40 -9.65 10.59 -1.06
CA ASN A 40 -9.69 9.80 -2.28
C ASN A 40 -10.19 8.36 -2.04
N LEU A 41 -10.37 7.97 -0.78
CA LEU A 41 -10.89 6.65 -0.42
C LEU A 41 -12.41 6.59 -0.61
N ASN A 42 -12.90 5.44 -1.07
CA ASN A 42 -14.33 5.15 -1.11
C ASN A 42 -14.86 4.73 0.27
N SER A 43 -16.16 4.38 0.34
CA SER A 43 -16.80 3.93 1.58
C SER A 43 -16.28 2.60 2.14
N THR A 44 -15.48 1.86 1.36
CA THR A 44 -14.80 0.63 1.78
C THR A 44 -13.30 0.85 1.99
N PHE A 45 -12.87 2.12 2.07
CA PHE A 45 -11.49 2.51 2.34
C PHE A 45 -10.48 2.00 1.30
N GLN A 46 -10.90 1.99 0.04
CA GLN A 46 -10.07 1.63 -1.10
C GLN A 46 -10.03 2.77 -2.13
N PHE A 47 -8.96 2.83 -2.93
CA PHE A 47 -8.94 3.70 -4.10
C PHE A 47 -9.82 3.11 -5.20
N SER A 48 -10.70 3.93 -5.77
CA SER A 48 -11.53 3.54 -6.92
C SER A 48 -10.96 4.01 -8.26
N ASP A 49 -10.15 5.07 -8.22
CA ASP A 49 -9.47 5.64 -9.38
C ASP A 49 -7.97 5.40 -9.23
N TYR A 50 -7.50 4.28 -9.79
CA TYR A 50 -6.09 3.86 -9.73
C TYR A 50 -5.60 3.45 -11.11
N LEU A 51 -4.31 3.65 -11.35
CA LEU A 51 -3.63 3.19 -12.56
C LEU A 51 -3.41 1.68 -12.54
N TYR A 52 -3.07 1.13 -11.38
CA TYR A 52 -2.84 -0.29 -11.21
C TYR A 52 -3.04 -0.73 -9.76
N TYR A 53 -3.57 -1.93 -9.55
CA TYR A 53 -3.65 -2.58 -8.24
C TYR A 53 -2.68 -3.75 -8.21
N PHE A 54 -1.69 -3.71 -7.32
CA PHE A 54 -0.70 -4.77 -7.22
C PHE A 54 -1.19 -5.98 -6.41
N GLY A 55 -2.11 -5.76 -5.49
CA GLY A 55 -2.66 -6.80 -4.63
C GLY A 55 -2.75 -6.36 -3.18
N ASN A 56 -3.24 -7.31 -2.36
CA ASN A 56 -3.29 -7.20 -0.92
C ASN A 56 -2.25 -8.12 -0.28
N TRP A 57 -1.65 -7.65 0.81
CA TRP A 57 -0.68 -8.40 1.60
C TRP A 57 -0.97 -8.25 3.09
N THR A 58 -0.22 -9.00 3.89
CA THR A 58 -0.32 -8.98 5.34
C THR A 58 1.07 -8.72 5.91
N LEU A 59 1.20 -7.61 6.64
CA LEU A 59 2.37 -7.35 7.46
C LEU A 59 2.25 -8.18 8.73
N VAL A 60 3.28 -8.96 9.02
CA VAL A 60 3.39 -9.69 10.27
C VAL A 60 4.31 -8.89 11.18
N TRP A 61 3.84 -8.57 12.39
CA TRP A 61 4.67 -7.85 13.33
C TRP A 61 5.84 -8.74 13.79
N THR A 62 7.05 -8.21 13.71
CA THR A 62 8.32 -8.97 13.76
C THR A 62 8.63 -9.63 15.10
N ILE A 63 7.92 -9.26 16.17
CA ILE A 63 8.07 -9.91 17.48
C ILE A 63 7.05 -11.02 17.74
N SER A 64 6.13 -11.26 16.81
CA SER A 64 5.11 -12.28 16.99
C SER A 64 5.71 -13.67 16.71
N THR A 65 5.65 -14.57 17.69
CA THR A 65 5.89 -16.02 17.51
C THR A 65 4.69 -16.70 16.84
N LEU A 66 3.81 -15.91 16.23
CA LEU A 66 2.53 -16.36 15.72
C LEU A 66 2.74 -17.05 14.36
N PRO A 67 1.86 -18.02 14.02
CA PRO A 67 1.92 -18.68 12.73
C PRO A 67 1.79 -17.66 11.58
N PRO A 68 2.45 -17.86 10.44
CA PRO A 68 2.25 -16.99 9.28
C PRO A 68 0.77 -16.92 8.91
N TYR A 69 0.26 -15.71 8.68
CA TYR A 69 -1.11 -15.47 8.20
C TYR A 69 -1.05 -14.54 6.98
N GLY A 70 -1.89 -14.85 5.98
CA GLY A 70 -1.91 -14.12 4.71
C GLY A 70 -0.62 -14.29 3.90
N SER A 71 -0.45 -13.39 2.92
CA SER A 71 0.73 -13.35 2.06
C SER A 71 1.58 -12.15 2.43
N PRO A 72 2.87 -12.31 2.76
CA PRO A 72 3.74 -11.16 3.01
C PRO A 72 3.93 -10.36 1.72
N PRO A 73 4.16 -9.04 1.83
CA PRO A 73 4.49 -8.22 0.67
C PRO A 73 5.81 -8.68 0.03
N PRO A 74 5.92 -8.67 -1.31
CA PRO A 74 7.17 -9.00 -1.98
C PRO A 74 8.21 -7.89 -1.73
N SER A 75 9.49 -8.23 -1.84
CA SER A 75 10.57 -7.23 -1.77
C SER A 75 10.71 -6.40 -3.06
N GLN A 76 10.02 -6.82 -4.12
CA GLN A 76 10.05 -6.16 -5.42
C GLN A 76 8.66 -6.19 -6.06
N LEU A 77 8.32 -5.08 -6.71
CA LEU A 77 7.17 -4.97 -7.59
C LEU A 77 7.65 -4.65 -9.00
N THR A 78 6.85 -5.00 -10.00
CA THR A 78 7.17 -4.73 -11.40
C THR A 78 6.29 -3.60 -11.91
N MET A 79 6.90 -2.51 -12.36
CA MET A 79 6.16 -1.37 -12.90
C MET A 79 5.34 -1.81 -14.12
N PRO A 80 4.00 -1.68 -14.11
CA PRO A 80 3.17 -2.06 -15.24
C PRO A 80 3.40 -1.13 -16.43
N ASP A 81 2.94 -1.56 -17.62
CA ASP A 81 2.83 -0.64 -18.76
C ASP A 81 1.61 0.27 -18.57
N LEU A 82 1.89 1.55 -18.33
CA LEU A 82 0.87 2.58 -18.09
C LEU A 82 0.43 3.30 -19.38
N GLY A 83 1.03 2.93 -20.52
CA GLY A 83 0.79 3.57 -21.80
C GLY A 83 1.47 4.93 -21.97
N ALA A 84 1.32 5.49 -23.17
CA ALA A 84 2.02 6.72 -23.58
C ALA A 84 1.53 7.98 -22.84
N SER A 85 0.29 7.98 -22.35
CA SER A 85 -0.31 9.12 -21.65
C SER A 85 0.36 9.42 -20.31
N GLN A 86 0.95 8.42 -19.65
CA GLN A 86 1.65 8.60 -18.38
C GLN A 86 3.16 8.79 -18.49
N LEU A 87 3.69 8.89 -19.72
CA LEU A 87 5.10 9.16 -19.93
C LEU A 87 5.53 10.45 -19.25
N ARG A 88 6.56 10.35 -18.39
CA ARG A 88 7.16 11.46 -17.65
C ARG A 88 6.21 12.16 -16.67
N GLN A 89 5.05 11.57 -16.40
CA GLN A 89 4.17 12.03 -15.34
C GLN A 89 4.60 11.43 -14.00
N PRO A 90 4.41 12.16 -12.89
CA PRO A 90 4.57 11.58 -11.57
C PRO A 90 3.52 10.49 -11.38
N VAL A 91 3.94 9.36 -10.83
CA VAL A 91 3.03 8.31 -10.36
C VAL A 91 3.34 8.02 -8.90
N TYR A 92 2.32 7.63 -8.16
CA TYR A 92 2.39 7.49 -6.71
C TYR A 92 2.13 6.03 -6.35
N LEU A 93 3.10 5.39 -5.72
CA LEU A 93 2.88 4.11 -5.08
C LEU A 93 2.18 4.39 -3.75
N ALA A 94 0.93 3.96 -3.62
CA ALA A 94 0.12 4.18 -2.44
C ALA A 94 -0.12 2.85 -1.72
N VAL A 95 0.02 2.87 -0.40
CA VAL A 95 -0.27 1.74 0.48
C VAL A 95 -1.36 2.17 1.44
N ILE A 96 -2.43 1.39 1.51
CA ILE A 96 -3.46 1.53 2.54
C ILE A 96 -3.22 0.46 3.58
N GLU A 97 -3.12 0.83 4.84
CA GLU A 97 -3.05 -0.11 5.96
C GLU A 97 -4.38 -0.11 6.71
N ASP A 98 -4.93 -1.30 6.94
CA ASP A 98 -6.13 -1.48 7.75
C ASP A 98 -5.74 -1.73 9.21
N ILE A 99 -6.15 -0.80 10.08
CA ILE A 99 -5.89 -0.87 11.53
C ILE A 99 -7.18 -1.09 12.34
N SER A 100 -8.23 -1.60 11.70
CA SER A 100 -9.54 -1.85 12.33
C SER A 100 -9.52 -2.94 13.40
N GLU A 101 -8.52 -3.82 13.39
CA GLU A 101 -8.39 -4.87 14.41
C GLU A 101 -7.84 -4.35 15.75
N CYS A 102 -7.50 -3.07 15.82
CA CYS A 102 -6.89 -2.43 16.98
C CYS A 102 -7.82 -2.32 18.19
N PHE A 103 -9.10 -1.98 17.96
CA PHE A 103 -10.12 -1.90 19.01
C PHE A 103 -11.48 -2.35 18.48
N PRO A 104 -12.23 -3.20 19.21
CA PRO A 104 -13.57 -3.59 18.80
C PRO A 104 -14.48 -2.36 18.59
N GLY A 105 -14.99 -2.19 17.37
CA GLY A 105 -15.86 -1.07 16.99
C GLY A 105 -15.13 0.19 16.54
N TYR A 106 -13.81 0.14 16.34
CA TYR A 106 -13.03 1.21 15.74
C TYR A 106 -12.50 0.75 14.38
N THR A 107 -12.76 1.54 13.34
CA THR A 107 -12.27 1.28 11.99
C THR A 107 -11.45 2.48 11.58
N ASP A 108 -10.18 2.26 11.31
CA ASP A 108 -9.24 3.32 10.99
C ASP A 108 -8.24 2.81 9.95
N TYR A 109 -7.69 3.73 9.19
CA TYR A 109 -6.84 3.43 8.04
C TYR A 109 -5.71 4.43 7.96
N SER A 110 -4.53 3.92 7.64
CA SER A 110 -3.38 4.74 7.30
C SER A 110 -3.15 4.71 5.80
N ILE A 111 -2.69 5.83 5.25
CA ILE A 111 -2.19 5.89 3.87
C ILE A 111 -0.73 6.30 3.93
N ASP A 112 0.15 5.46 3.39
CA ASP A 112 1.52 5.85 3.05
C ASP A 112 1.65 5.97 1.53
N SER A 113 2.52 6.87 1.08
CA SER A 113 2.73 7.05 -0.35
C SER A 113 4.14 7.48 -0.71
N ARG A 114 4.63 6.97 -1.84
CA ARG A 114 5.94 7.30 -2.38
C ARG A 114 5.84 7.70 -3.85
N ASP A 115 6.50 8.80 -4.18
CA ASP A 115 6.60 9.29 -5.55
C ASP A 115 7.56 8.41 -6.37
N LEU A 116 7.12 7.99 -7.54
CA LEU A 116 7.89 7.27 -8.54
C LEU A 116 7.89 8.05 -9.85
N VAL A 117 9.01 8.04 -10.56
CA VAL A 117 9.12 8.67 -11.89
C VAL A 117 8.92 7.60 -12.95
N TYR A 118 7.84 7.70 -13.75
CA TYR A 118 7.65 6.80 -14.88
C TYR A 118 8.35 7.36 -16.13
N SER A 119 9.47 6.75 -16.53
CA SER A 119 10.25 7.23 -17.67
C SER A 119 9.87 6.63 -19.04
N GLY A 120 8.85 5.77 -19.13
CA GLY A 120 8.51 5.07 -20.37
C GLY A 120 9.51 4.01 -20.79
N GLY A 121 9.05 2.96 -21.48
CA GLY A 121 9.90 2.02 -22.19
C GLY A 121 10.22 2.56 -23.58
#